data_AF-A0A6M1MKU3-F1
#
_entry.id   AF-A0A6M1MKU3-F1
#
_cell.length_a   1.000
_cell.length_b   1.000
_cell.length_c   1.000
_cell.angle_alpha   90.00
_cell.angle_beta   90.00
_cell.angle_gamma   90.00
#
_symmetry.space_group_name_H-M   'P 1'
#
loop_
_entity.id
_entity.type
_entity.pdbx_description
1 polymer ?
#
loop_
_entity_poly.entity_id
_entity_poly.type
_entity_poly.pdbx_seq_one_letter_code
_entity_poly.pdbx_strand_id
1 'polypeptide(L)'
;MKIADLRDEIVAAEAKAAFDVLVDGFAALAGFSVQAHEQGFLNSLRIRRGDDFCFAAIPNDEWVLAYIRRPELRRGQLTPESVMAAFPEARLNNKGEIILRIRDAATAARWLEMIRAVA
;
A
#
# COMPACT_ATOMS: atom_id res chain seq x y z
N MET A 1 6.05 -7.42 -16.17
CA MET A 1 5.44 -8.00 -14.95
C MET A 1 3.95 -7.65 -14.88
N LYS A 2 3.13 -8.59 -14.44
CA LYS A 2 1.69 -8.47 -14.18
C LYS A 2 1.45 -8.40 -12.66
N ILE A 3 0.25 -7.97 -12.25
CA ILE A 3 -0.12 -7.96 -10.82
C ILE A 3 -0.19 -9.39 -10.24
N ALA A 4 -0.57 -10.38 -11.04
CA ALA A 4 -0.56 -11.78 -10.63
C ALA A 4 0.85 -12.25 -10.21
N ASP A 5 1.89 -11.84 -10.94
CA ASP A 5 3.28 -12.19 -10.62
C ASP A 5 3.68 -11.69 -9.22
N LEU A 6 3.24 -10.47 -8.83
CA LEU A 6 3.45 -9.92 -7.49
C LEU A 6 2.75 -10.74 -6.40
N ARG A 7 1.53 -11.20 -6.69
CA ARG A 7 0.74 -12.01 -5.76
C ARG A 7 1.38 -13.38 -5.51
N ASP A 8 2.02 -13.94 -6.53
CA ASP A 8 2.66 -15.25 -6.46
C ASP A 8 3.96 -15.26 -5.65
N GLU A 9 4.59 -14.09 -5.46
CA GLU A 9 5.74 -13.91 -4.55
C GLU A 9 5.37 -14.06 -3.07
N ILE A 10 4.10 -13.89 -2.74
CA ILE A 10 3.61 -14.03 -1.36
C ILE A 10 3.44 -15.54 -1.08
N VAL A 11 3.83 -16.01 0.10
CA VAL A 11 3.67 -17.41 0.50
C VAL A 11 2.43 -17.59 1.37
N ALA A 12 2.26 -16.75 2.38
CA ALA A 12 1.17 -16.82 3.34
C ALA A 12 -0.19 -16.48 2.71
N ALA A 13 -1.19 -17.34 2.94
CA ALA A 13 -2.53 -17.18 2.39
C ALA A 13 -3.21 -15.87 2.85
N GLU A 14 -3.04 -15.49 4.12
CA GLU A 14 -3.60 -14.25 4.66
C GLU A 14 -2.97 -13.00 4.04
N ALA A 15 -1.66 -13.04 3.77
CA ALA A 15 -0.97 -11.96 3.09
C ALA A 15 -1.38 -11.86 1.61
N LYS A 16 -1.69 -12.97 0.94
CA LYS A 16 -2.31 -12.96 -0.40
C LYS A 16 -3.68 -12.30 -0.37
N ALA A 17 -4.52 -12.68 0.60
CA ALA A 17 -5.83 -12.05 0.77
C ALA A 17 -5.71 -10.55 1.04
N ALA A 18 -4.74 -10.14 1.86
CA ALA A 18 -4.42 -8.72 2.07
C ALA A 18 -4.02 -8.01 0.77
N PHE A 19 -3.16 -8.63 -0.05
CA PHE A 19 -2.74 -8.08 -1.34
C PHE A 19 -3.92 -7.93 -2.30
N ASP A 20 -4.79 -8.93 -2.40
CA ASP A 20 -5.99 -8.91 -3.23
C ASP A 20 -6.92 -7.75 -2.84
N VAL A 21 -7.14 -7.56 -1.53
CA VAL A 21 -7.91 -6.43 -1.00
C VAL A 21 -7.29 -5.08 -1.42
N LEU A 22 -5.96 -4.93 -1.32
CA LEU A 22 -5.28 -3.70 -1.73
C LEU A 22 -5.42 -3.44 -3.24
N VAL A 23 -5.22 -4.46 -4.08
CA VAL A 23 -5.34 -4.35 -5.54
C VAL A 23 -6.76 -3.90 -5.92
N ASP A 24 -7.77 -4.63 -5.48
CA ASP A 24 -9.16 -4.37 -5.82
C ASP A 24 -9.63 -3.03 -5.24
N GLY A 25 -9.24 -2.75 -3.99
CA GLY A 25 -9.59 -1.54 -3.28
C GLY A 25 -9.06 -0.28 -3.97
N PHE A 26 -7.78 -0.26 -4.34
CA PHE A 26 -7.20 0.88 -5.06
C PHE A 26 -7.68 0.97 -6.51
N ALA A 27 -7.89 -0.15 -7.21
CA ALA A 27 -8.41 -0.15 -8.57
C ALA A 27 -9.86 0.39 -8.63
N ALA A 28 -10.63 0.23 -7.57
CA ALA A 28 -11.99 0.76 -7.45
C ALA A 28 -12.05 2.24 -7.03
N LEU A 29 -10.96 2.85 -6.55
CA LEU A 29 -10.95 4.25 -6.15
C LEU A 29 -10.75 5.18 -7.36
N ALA A 30 -11.69 6.10 -7.56
CA ALA A 30 -11.61 7.11 -8.62
C ALA A 30 -10.35 7.99 -8.43
N GLY A 31 -9.70 8.33 -9.55
CA GLY A 31 -8.50 9.16 -9.56
C GLY A 31 -7.19 8.42 -9.25
N PHE A 32 -7.26 7.12 -8.97
CA PHE A 32 -6.09 6.26 -8.80
C PHE A 32 -5.86 5.34 -9.99
N SER A 33 -4.60 5.01 -10.23
CA SER A 33 -4.18 3.94 -11.13
C SER A 33 -3.26 2.97 -10.38
N VAL A 34 -3.39 1.68 -10.72
CA VAL A 34 -2.65 0.59 -10.09
C VAL A 34 -1.84 -0.12 -11.17
N GLN A 35 -0.54 -0.30 -10.94
CA GLN A 35 0.37 -0.91 -11.90
C GLN A 35 1.42 -1.79 -11.21
N ALA A 36 1.62 -3.01 -11.69
CA ALA A 36 2.76 -3.82 -11.29
C ALA A 36 4.06 -3.23 -11.89
N HIS A 37 5.10 -3.12 -11.08
CA HIS A 37 6.36 -2.54 -11.49
C HIS A 37 7.56 -3.26 -10.86
N GLU A 38 8.52 -3.60 -11.70
CA GLU A 38 9.79 -4.25 -11.35
C GLU A 38 10.90 -3.19 -11.40
N GLN A 39 11.67 -3.07 -10.32
CA GLN A 39 12.84 -2.19 -10.26
C GLN A 39 14.04 -2.93 -9.66
N GLY A 40 14.88 -3.50 -10.53
CA GLY A 40 15.95 -4.39 -10.08
C GLY A 40 15.36 -5.59 -9.36
N PHE A 41 15.77 -5.82 -8.11
CA PHE A 41 15.25 -6.92 -7.28
C PHE A 41 13.96 -6.58 -6.53
N LEU A 42 13.42 -5.37 -6.69
CA LEU A 42 12.24 -4.93 -5.95
C LEU A 42 11.01 -4.90 -6.85
N ASN A 43 10.09 -5.83 -6.58
CA ASN A 43 8.80 -5.91 -7.23
C ASN A 43 7.75 -5.21 -6.37
N SER A 44 6.90 -4.40 -7.01
CA SER A 44 5.96 -3.55 -6.28
C SER A 44 4.68 -3.30 -7.07
N LEU A 45 3.58 -3.23 -6.35
CA LEU A 45 2.36 -2.59 -6.80
C LEU A 45 2.53 -1.08 -6.63
N ARG A 46 2.48 -0.32 -7.72
CA ARG A 46 2.51 1.14 -7.69
C ARG A 46 1.12 1.70 -7.82
N ILE A 47 0.76 2.58 -6.90
CA ILE A 47 -0.51 3.28 -6.90
C ILE A 47 -0.24 4.76 -7.12
N ARG A 48 -0.76 5.30 -8.22
CA ARG A 48 -0.58 6.71 -8.59
C ARG A 48 -1.90 7.47 -8.53
N ARG A 49 -1.84 8.74 -8.13
CA ARG A 49 -2.93 9.71 -8.28
C ARG A 49 -2.50 10.75 -9.31
N GLY A 50 -3.04 10.68 -10.53
CA GLY A 50 -2.45 11.37 -11.68
C GLY A 50 -1.01 10.89 -11.92
N ASP A 51 -0.05 11.82 -12.00
CA ASP A 51 1.37 11.50 -12.20
C ASP A 51 2.12 11.18 -10.89
N ASP A 52 1.51 11.47 -9.74
CA ASP A 52 2.14 11.29 -8.43
C ASP A 52 2.12 9.83 -8.00
N PHE A 53 3.29 9.28 -7.66
CA PHE A 53 3.42 7.94 -7.05
C PHE A 53 3.16 8.03 -5.53
N CYS A 54 1.89 7.92 -5.15
CA CYS A 54 1.37 8.19 -3.82
C CYS A 54 1.45 7.01 -2.84
N PHE A 55 1.21 5.78 -3.30
CA PHE A 55 1.25 4.59 -2.45
C PHE A 55 1.94 3.43 -3.15
N ALA A 56 2.54 2.53 -2.38
CA ALA A 56 3.11 1.30 -2.90
C ALA A 56 2.72 0.11 -2.01
N ALA A 57 2.62 -1.06 -2.60
CA ALA A 57 2.49 -2.32 -1.87
C ALA A 57 3.58 -3.28 -2.39
N ILE A 58 4.46 -3.72 -1.49
CA ILE A 58 5.60 -4.58 -1.84
C ILE A 58 5.33 -5.98 -1.28
N PRO A 59 5.24 -7.01 -2.13
CA PRO A 59 5.11 -8.40 -1.69
C PRO A 59 6.27 -8.85 -0.79
N ASN A 60 5.95 -9.71 0.16
CA ASN A 60 6.89 -10.49 0.95
C ASN A 60 6.21 -11.83 1.30
N ASP A 61 7.00 -12.85 1.64
CA ASP A 61 6.50 -14.19 1.94
C ASP A 61 5.34 -14.20 2.95
N GLU A 62 5.41 -13.37 4.00
CA GLU A 62 4.44 -13.37 5.11
C GLU A 62 3.58 -12.10 5.25
N TRP A 63 3.84 -11.06 4.45
CA TRP A 63 3.11 -9.79 4.54
C TRP A 63 3.22 -8.98 3.25
N VAL A 64 2.40 -7.95 3.15
CA VAL A 64 2.54 -6.89 2.15
C VAL A 64 3.06 -5.63 2.84
N LEU A 65 4.20 -5.10 2.42
CA LEU A 65 4.70 -3.83 2.95
C LEU A 65 4.03 -2.68 2.20
N ALA A 66 3.07 -2.03 2.86
CA ALA A 66 2.36 -0.87 2.35
C ALA A 66 3.14 0.42 2.66
N TYR A 67 3.10 1.36 1.71
CA TYR A 67 3.70 2.68 1.82
C TYR A 67 2.66 3.78 1.61
N ILE A 68 2.71 4.82 2.44
CA ILE A 68 2.23 6.17 2.08
C ILE A 68 3.46 7.01 1.74
N ARG A 69 3.56 7.41 0.48
CA ARG A 69 4.74 8.09 -0.05
C ARG A 69 4.63 9.59 0.14
N ARG A 70 5.78 10.28 0.05
CA ARG A 70 5.87 11.74 0.24
C ARG A 70 4.87 12.56 -0.59
N PRO A 71 4.58 12.25 -1.88
CA PRO A 71 3.59 13.03 -2.64
C PRO A 71 2.22 13.06 -1.97
N GLU A 72 1.79 11.92 -1.40
CA GLU A 72 0.50 11.86 -0.70
C GLU A 72 0.55 12.61 0.63
N LEU A 73 1.61 12.40 1.43
CA LEU A 73 1.75 13.07 2.74
C LEU A 73 1.79 14.60 2.60
N ARG A 74 2.37 15.11 1.50
CA ARG A 74 2.41 16.55 1.22
C ARG A 74 1.03 17.17 0.95
N ARG A 75 0.02 16.36 0.61
CA ARG A 75 -1.37 16.84 0.48
C ARG A 75 -1.98 17.18 1.84
N GLY A 76 -1.38 16.72 2.94
CA GLY A 76 -1.73 17.08 4.30
C GLY A 76 -2.98 16.39 4.87
N GLN A 77 -3.67 15.55 4.09
CA GLN A 77 -4.86 14.83 4.56
C GLN A 77 -4.51 13.57 5.36
N LEU A 78 -3.37 12.94 5.06
CA LEU A 78 -2.78 11.85 5.85
C LEU A 78 -1.50 12.37 6.50
N THR A 79 -1.46 12.31 7.84
CA THR A 79 -0.27 12.69 8.61
C THR A 79 0.34 11.49 9.31
N PRO A 80 1.64 11.49 9.64
CA PRO A 80 2.23 10.42 10.43
C PRO A 80 1.48 10.14 11.73
N GLU A 81 1.05 11.18 12.43
CA GLU A 81 0.34 11.08 13.71
C GLU A 81 -1.02 10.38 13.56
N SER A 82 -1.82 10.81 12.57
CA SER A 82 -3.15 10.23 12.32
C SER A 82 -3.06 8.78 11.86
N VAL A 83 -2.10 8.45 10.99
CA VAL A 83 -1.90 7.08 10.52
C VAL A 83 -1.40 6.17 11.63
N MET A 84 -0.42 6.61 12.44
CA MET A 84 0.10 5.80 13.55
C MET A 84 -0.91 5.63 14.69
N ALA A 85 -1.82 6.58 14.88
CA ALA A 85 -2.91 6.44 15.84
C ALA A 85 -3.87 5.29 15.45
N ALA A 86 -4.15 5.12 14.15
CA ALA A 86 -4.99 4.01 13.67
C ALA A 86 -4.22 2.70 13.46
N PHE A 87 -2.92 2.79 13.17
CA PHE A 87 -2.03 1.67 12.93
C PHE A 87 -0.78 1.81 13.81
N PRO A 88 -0.82 1.37 15.08
CA PRO A 88 0.31 1.52 16.01
C PRO A 88 1.61 0.84 15.55
N GLU A 89 1.52 -0.12 14.63
CA GLU A 89 2.66 -0.81 14.02
C GLU A 89 3.28 -0.05 12.83
N ALA A 90 2.61 1.00 12.35
CA ALA A 90 3.13 1.83 11.27
C ALA A 90 4.36 2.63 11.73
N ARG A 91 5.28 2.89 10.81
CA ARG A 91 6.55 3.56 11.11
C ARG A 91 6.89 4.57 10.03
N LEU A 92 7.64 5.61 10.40
CA LEU A 92 8.32 6.46 9.41
C LEU A 92 9.63 5.80 9.00
N ASN A 93 9.90 5.75 7.70
CA ASN A 93 11.23 5.43 7.19
C ASN A 93 12.13 6.68 7.18
N ASN A 94 13.40 6.49 6.86
CA ASN A 94 14.40 7.57 6.78
C ASN A 94 14.12 8.63 5.69
N LYS A 95 13.15 8.39 4.80
CA LYS A 95 12.69 9.34 3.77
C LYS A 95 11.44 10.10 4.19
N GLY A 96 10.95 9.89 5.42
CA GLY A 96 9.70 10.49 5.89
C GLY A 96 8.46 9.93 5.21
N GLU A 97 8.52 8.70 4.68
CA GLU A 97 7.36 7.96 4.18
C GLU A 97 6.85 7.03 5.28
N ILE A 98 5.55 6.76 5.29
CA ILE A 98 4.95 5.84 6.27
C ILE A 98 4.96 4.44 5.69
N ILE A 99 5.34 3.46 6.50
CA ILE A 99 5.31 2.03 6.15
C ILE A 99 4.49 1.24 7.15
N LEU A 100 3.77 0.22 6.67
CA LEU A 100 3.03 -0.74 7.49
C LEU A 100 3.17 -2.14 6.88
N ARG A 101 3.46 -3.15 7.70
CA ARG A 101 3.39 -4.56 7.28
C ARG A 101 1.97 -5.04 7.45
N ILE A 102 1.29 -5.38 6.37
CA ILE A 102 -0.09 -5.85 6.37
C ILE A 102 -0.08 -7.36 6.18
N ARG A 103 -0.58 -8.09 7.18
CA ARG A 103 -0.53 -9.56 7.23
C ARG A 103 -1.85 -10.23 6.89
N ASP A 104 -2.95 -9.49 6.93
CA ASP A 104 -4.31 -10.01 6.80
C ASP A 104 -5.23 -9.03 6.06
N ALA A 105 -6.33 -9.56 5.54
CA ALA A 105 -7.32 -8.81 4.77
C ALA A 105 -8.03 -7.72 5.61
N ALA A 106 -8.23 -7.92 6.91
CA ALA A 106 -8.92 -6.96 7.76
C ALA A 106 -8.08 -5.68 7.96
N THR A 107 -6.77 -5.83 8.13
CA THR A 107 -5.82 -4.73 8.21
C THR A 107 -5.71 -4.01 6.86
N ALA A 108 -5.69 -4.75 5.74
CA ALA A 108 -5.74 -4.15 4.40
C ALA A 108 -7.02 -3.32 4.17
N ALA A 109 -8.18 -3.84 4.61
CA ALA A 109 -9.46 -3.15 4.49
C ALA A 109 -9.48 -1.84 5.30
N ARG A 110 -9.04 -1.88 6.57
CA ARG A 110 -8.93 -0.66 7.41
C ARG A 110 -7.97 0.36 6.81
N TRP A 111 -6.86 -0.10 6.23
CA TRP A 111 -5.89 0.77 5.56
C TRP A 111 -6.51 1.51 4.38
N LEU A 112 -7.26 0.80 3.54
CA LEU A 112 -8.00 1.39 2.42
C LEU A 112 -9.11 2.32 2.88
N GLU A 113 -9.83 1.98 3.95
CA GLU A 113 -10.88 2.82 4.51
C GLU A 113 -10.34 4.17 4.95
N MET A 114 -9.21 4.19 5.67
CA MET A 114 -8.52 5.43 6.04
C MET A 114 -8.16 6.27 4.81
N ILE A 115 -7.60 5.65 3.76
CA ILE A 115 -7.23 6.36 2.54
C ILE A 115 -8.47 6.88 1.81
N ARG A 116 -9.54 6.09 1.72
CA ARG A 116 -10.80 6.47 1.07
C ARG A 116 -11.47 7.64 1.77
N ALA A 117 -11.40 7.72 3.10
CA ALA A 117 -11.99 8.81 3.87
C ALA A 117 -11.39 10.19 3.53
N VAL A 118 -10.24 10.22 2.88
CA VAL A 118 -9.51 11.44 2.51
C VAL A 118 -9.13 11.51 1.03
N ALA A 119 -9.62 10.56 0.23
CA ALA A 119 -9.22 10.38 -1.16
C ALA A 119 -9.77 11.47 -2.08
#